data_AF-A0A521W188-F1
#
_entry.id   AF-A0A521W188-F1
#
_cell.length_a   1.000
_cell.length_b   1.000
_cell.length_c   1.000
_cell.angle_alpha   90.00
_cell.angle_beta   90.00
_cell.angle_gamma   90.00
#
_symmetry.space_group_name_H-M   'P 1'
#
loop_
_entity.id
_entity.type
_entity.pdbx_description
1 polymer ?
#
loop_
_entity_poly.entity_id
_entity_poly.type
_entity_poly.pdbx_seq_one_letter_code
_entity_poly.pdbx_strand_id
1 'polypeptide(L)'
;MAEVLALAFPYFGLILIGFACGKARGLPEAGLAWMNFFLLYVALPALFFRIMAKTPFEQLNNPPFILATTLATAFTYGIGALTGRFMERTETTAAAITGLAAGYGNIGYMGPGLALVAIGAQAAVPVALIFCFDSIFLFSITPLMIALTDPRHSRLWPTAFLVMRQIAFNPLILASFAGAFVAAVRLPTPDVIDRMLEFLQNAAAPVALFALGVTVALRPFGRVLQAVPVTIAIKLLAHPLIVLGMLALFGPFDAAWSATALMMASLPPALNVFILARQYDSWIEGASAAVLLGTLTSVVTLTVTLWLIRSGQIAWF
;
A
#
# COMPACT_ATOMS: atom_id res chain seq x y z
N MET A 1 2.39 -27.66 1.14
CA MET A 1 2.22 -26.91 -0.14
C MET A 1 0.77 -26.85 -0.60
N ALA A 2 0.03 -27.98 -0.63
CA ALA A 2 -1.39 -28.00 -1.02
C ALA A 2 -2.31 -27.10 -0.17
N GLU A 3 -2.13 -27.05 1.16
CA GLU A 3 -2.90 -26.14 2.04
C GLU A 3 -2.62 -24.66 1.79
N VAL A 4 -1.38 -24.31 1.41
CA VAL A 4 -1.02 -22.91 1.13
C VAL A 4 -1.48 -22.49 -0.26
N LEU A 5 -1.41 -23.38 -1.25
CA LEU A 5 -2.07 -23.17 -2.54
C LEU A 5 -3.58 -23.03 -2.32
N ALA A 6 -4.23 -23.88 -1.53
CA ALA A 6 -5.66 -23.78 -1.23
C ALA A 6 -6.03 -22.49 -0.47
N LEU A 7 -5.17 -21.98 0.40
CA LEU A 7 -5.38 -20.73 1.14
C LEU A 7 -5.13 -19.49 0.28
N ALA A 8 -4.16 -19.57 -0.65
CA ALA A 8 -3.82 -18.48 -1.56
C ALA A 8 -4.72 -18.44 -2.80
N PHE A 9 -5.36 -19.56 -3.14
CA PHE A 9 -6.20 -19.75 -4.31
C PHE A 9 -7.38 -18.78 -4.38
N PRO A 10 -8.11 -18.44 -3.30
CA PRO A 10 -9.16 -17.44 -3.37
C PRO A 10 -8.63 -16.06 -3.80
N TYR A 11 -7.46 -15.64 -3.31
CA TYR A 11 -6.92 -14.32 -3.65
C TYR A 11 -6.38 -14.27 -5.08
N PHE A 12 -5.56 -15.25 -5.46
CA PHE A 12 -5.04 -15.33 -6.81
C PHE A 12 -6.13 -15.68 -7.82
N GLY A 13 -7.11 -16.48 -7.43
CA GLY A 13 -8.31 -16.77 -8.21
C GLY A 13 -9.07 -15.50 -8.55
N LEU A 14 -9.29 -14.60 -7.58
CA LEU A 14 -9.94 -13.31 -7.84
C LEU A 14 -9.12 -12.42 -8.78
N ILE A 15 -7.79 -12.37 -8.61
CA ILE A 15 -6.89 -11.66 -9.54
C ILE A 15 -6.96 -12.27 -10.94
N LEU A 16 -6.91 -13.60 -11.06
CA LEU A 16 -6.96 -14.32 -12.33
C LEU A 16 -8.31 -14.16 -13.02
N ILE A 17 -9.41 -14.18 -12.27
CA ILE A 17 -10.75 -13.90 -12.78
C ILE A 17 -10.81 -12.47 -13.31
N GLY A 18 -10.32 -11.49 -12.54
CA GLY A 18 -10.23 -10.10 -13.00
C GLY A 18 -9.40 -9.97 -14.27
N PHE A 19 -8.24 -10.62 -14.33
CA PHE A 19 -7.36 -10.62 -15.50
C PHE A 19 -8.04 -11.24 -16.73
N ALA A 20 -8.67 -12.41 -16.56
CA ALA A 20 -9.40 -13.09 -17.62
C ALA A 20 -10.57 -12.24 -18.13
N CYS A 21 -11.34 -11.62 -17.23
CA CYS A 21 -12.42 -10.71 -17.59
C CYS A 21 -11.91 -9.49 -18.37
N GLY A 22 -10.84 -8.85 -17.89
CA GLY A 22 -10.22 -7.70 -18.56
C GLY A 22 -9.78 -8.04 -19.99
N LYS A 23 -9.12 -9.19 -20.18
CA LYS A 23 -8.64 -9.64 -21.48
C LYS A 23 -9.77 -10.11 -22.41
N ALA A 24 -10.80 -10.77 -21.88
CA ALA A 24 -11.88 -11.35 -22.67
C ALA A 24 -12.91 -10.32 -23.15
N ARG A 25 -13.18 -9.27 -22.35
CA ARG A 25 -14.25 -8.31 -22.64
C ARG A 25 -13.78 -7.00 -23.23
N GLY A 26 -12.51 -6.60 -23.03
CA GLY A 26 -11.97 -5.36 -23.58
C GLY A 26 -12.80 -4.12 -23.25
N LEU A 27 -13.46 -4.10 -22.08
CA LEU A 27 -14.33 -3.00 -21.67
C LEU A 27 -13.50 -1.71 -21.48
N PRO A 28 -14.11 -0.52 -21.69
CA PRO A 28 -13.44 0.75 -21.44
C PRO A 28 -12.92 0.85 -20.00
N GLU A 29 -11.75 1.48 -19.83
CA GLU A 29 -11.14 1.73 -18.51
C GLU A 29 -12.05 2.52 -17.56
N ALA A 30 -13.06 3.23 -18.09
CA ALA A 30 -14.05 3.94 -17.29
C ALA A 30 -14.77 3.05 -16.27
N GLY A 31 -14.89 1.73 -16.53
CA GLY A 31 -15.44 0.78 -15.55
C GLY A 31 -14.58 0.65 -14.29
N LEU A 32 -13.25 0.69 -14.44
CA LEU A 32 -12.32 0.67 -13.31
C LEU A 32 -12.42 1.92 -12.44
N ALA A 33 -12.79 3.07 -13.02
CA ALA A 33 -12.91 4.32 -12.26
C ALA A 33 -13.96 4.21 -11.15
N TRP A 34 -15.13 3.64 -11.44
CA TRP A 34 -16.18 3.43 -10.43
C TRP A 34 -15.81 2.36 -9.40
N MET A 35 -15.13 1.30 -9.80
CA MET A 35 -14.63 0.28 -8.86
C MET A 35 -13.61 0.90 -7.89
N ASN A 36 -12.67 1.69 -8.40
CA ASN A 36 -11.70 2.40 -7.59
C ASN A 36 -12.36 3.44 -6.68
N PHE A 37 -13.38 4.15 -7.18
CA PHE A 37 -14.15 5.09 -6.36
C PHE A 37 -14.84 4.37 -5.19
N PHE A 38 -15.58 3.29 -5.47
CA PHE A 38 -16.24 2.50 -4.45
C PHE A 38 -15.23 1.96 -3.42
N LEU A 39 -14.09 1.44 -3.88
CA LEU A 39 -13.03 0.94 -3.00
C LEU A 39 -12.48 2.04 -2.07
N LEU A 40 -11.99 3.14 -2.64
CA LEU A 40 -11.25 4.16 -1.90
C LEU A 40 -12.13 5.09 -1.06
N TYR A 41 -13.37 5.33 -1.49
CA TYR A 41 -14.25 6.32 -0.86
C TYR A 41 -15.40 5.71 -0.08
N VAL A 42 -15.67 4.41 -0.23
CA VAL A 42 -16.80 3.75 0.44
C VAL A 42 -16.35 2.53 1.24
N ALA A 43 -15.74 1.53 0.59
CA ALA A 43 -15.43 0.24 1.20
C ALA A 43 -14.26 0.30 2.20
N LEU A 44 -13.12 0.86 1.78
CA LEU A 44 -11.94 0.98 2.64
C LEU A 44 -12.14 1.98 3.79
N PRO A 45 -12.80 3.15 3.61
CA PRO A 45 -13.16 4.01 4.74
C PRO A 45 -14.01 3.28 5.78
N ALA A 46 -15.02 2.51 5.34
CA ALA A 46 -15.83 1.71 6.26
C ALA A 46 -14.97 0.68 7.03
N LEU A 47 -14.02 0.04 6.34
CA LEU A 47 -13.08 -0.88 6.97
C LEU A 47 -12.22 -0.19 8.04
N PHE A 48 -11.52 0.88 7.69
CA PHE A 48 -10.67 1.61 8.65
C PHE A 48 -11.46 2.18 9.81
N PHE A 49 -12.65 2.74 9.56
CA PHE A 49 -13.53 3.21 10.62
C PHE A 49 -13.87 2.10 11.61
N ARG A 50 -14.32 0.92 11.13
CA ARG A 50 -14.67 -0.20 12.01
C ARG A 50 -13.47 -0.72 12.78
N ILE A 51 -12.32 -0.84 12.12
CA ILE A 51 -11.06 -1.24 12.75
C ILE A 51 -10.77 -0.28 13.91
N MET A 52 -10.73 1.02 13.65
CA MET A 52 -10.34 2.01 14.65
C MET A 52 -11.38 2.16 15.76
N ALA A 53 -12.68 2.06 15.44
CA ALA A 53 -13.77 2.14 16.42
C ALA A 53 -13.82 0.94 17.39
N LYS A 54 -13.37 -0.24 16.96
CA LYS A 54 -13.37 -1.47 17.77
C LYS A 54 -12.02 -1.71 18.48
N THR A 55 -10.99 -0.92 18.17
CA THR A 55 -9.65 -1.09 18.72
C THR A 55 -9.47 -0.29 20.02
N PRO A 56 -8.96 -0.92 21.10
CA PRO A 56 -8.58 -0.18 22.31
C PRO A 56 -7.53 0.89 21.98
N PHE A 57 -7.74 2.13 22.43
CA PHE A 57 -6.84 3.25 22.13
C PHE A 57 -5.38 2.99 22.55
N GLU A 58 -5.18 2.19 23.60
CA GLU A 58 -3.86 1.76 24.08
C GLU A 58 -3.07 0.97 23.02
N GLN A 59 -3.73 0.21 22.15
CA GLN A 59 -3.09 -0.53 21.06
C GLN A 59 -2.72 0.37 19.87
N LEU A 60 -3.36 1.53 19.74
CA LEU A 60 -3.01 2.52 18.72
C LEU A 60 -1.72 3.27 19.07
N ASN A 61 -1.37 3.31 20.36
CA ASN A 61 -0.16 3.95 20.85
C ASN A 61 1.02 2.96 20.87
N ASN A 62 1.47 2.53 19.70
CA ASN A 62 2.70 1.74 19.55
C ASN A 62 3.79 2.49 18.75
N PRO A 63 4.45 3.51 19.35
CA PRO A 63 5.51 4.26 18.69
C PRO A 63 6.66 3.39 18.16
N PRO A 64 7.15 2.35 18.87
CA PRO A 64 8.20 1.48 18.34
C PRO A 64 7.82 0.82 17.00
N PHE A 65 6.59 0.32 16.89
CA PHE A 65 6.11 -0.30 15.65
C PHE A 65 5.99 0.71 14.50
N ILE A 66 5.46 1.90 14.80
CA ILE A 66 5.34 3.00 13.83
C ILE A 66 6.71 3.43 13.34
N LEU A 67 7.68 3.60 14.25
CA LEU A 67 9.05 3.96 13.92
C LEU A 67 9.72 2.88 13.07
N ALA A 68 9.60 1.60 13.45
CA ALA A 68 10.19 0.49 12.70
C ALA A 68 9.69 0.44 11.25
N THR A 69 8.37 0.51 11.06
CA THR A 69 7.74 0.42 9.73
C THR A 69 7.99 1.67 8.89
N THR A 70 7.80 2.87 9.48
CA THR A 70 8.02 4.13 8.76
C THR A 70 9.48 4.33 8.38
N LEU A 71 10.42 3.99 9.26
CA LEU A 71 11.86 4.05 8.94
C LEU A 71 12.22 3.05 7.86
N ALA A 72 11.68 1.83 7.89
CA ALA A 72 11.91 0.85 6.82
C ALA A 72 11.43 1.38 5.46
N THR A 73 10.23 1.98 5.41
CA THR A 73 9.69 2.63 4.21
C THR A 73 10.61 3.79 3.77
N ALA A 74 11.06 4.63 4.70
CA ALA A 74 11.93 5.77 4.42
C ALA A 74 13.34 5.36 3.92
N PHE A 75 13.94 4.33 4.52
CA PHE A 75 15.22 3.77 4.05
C PHE A 75 15.09 3.21 2.64
N THR A 76 14.03 2.43 2.40
CA THR A 76 13.76 1.84 1.08
C THR A 76 13.51 2.92 0.03
N TYR A 77 12.76 3.97 0.39
CA TYR A 77 12.57 5.14 -0.44
C TYR A 77 13.91 5.80 -0.79
N GLY A 78 14.79 5.99 0.20
CA GLY A 78 16.13 6.55 0.01
C GLY A 78 16.97 5.70 -0.95
N ILE A 79 16.99 4.37 -0.77
CA ILE A 79 17.70 3.44 -1.65
C ILE A 79 17.17 3.57 -3.08
N GLY A 80 15.86 3.51 -3.29
CA GLY A 80 15.26 3.65 -4.62
C GLY A 80 15.52 5.01 -5.28
N ALA A 81 15.52 6.09 -4.50
CA ALA A 81 15.82 7.42 -5.00
C ALA A 81 17.28 7.53 -5.46
N LEU A 82 18.21 6.95 -4.71
CA LEU A 82 19.62 6.86 -5.10
C LEU A 82 19.78 5.99 -6.36
N THR A 83 19.06 4.87 -6.47
CA THR A 83 19.06 4.01 -7.66
C THR A 83 18.64 4.80 -8.91
N GLY A 84 17.52 5.54 -8.85
CA GLY A 84 17.09 6.38 -9.98
C GLY A 84 18.16 7.41 -10.35
N ARG A 85 18.68 8.13 -9.35
CA ARG A 85 19.68 9.18 -9.56
C ARG A 85 20.99 8.67 -10.17
N PHE A 86 21.48 7.50 -9.78
CA PHE A 86 22.75 6.97 -10.28
C PHE A 86 22.62 6.17 -11.57
N MET A 87 21.56 5.39 -11.75
CA MET A 87 21.41 4.52 -12.94
C MET A 87 20.90 5.28 -14.16
N GLU A 88 19.96 6.21 -13.96
CA GLU A 88 19.32 6.92 -15.08
C GLU A 88 19.79 8.38 -15.20
N ARG A 89 20.68 8.82 -14.30
CA ARG A 89 21.11 10.23 -14.16
C ARG A 89 19.93 11.19 -14.12
N THR A 90 18.83 10.73 -13.54
CA THR A 90 17.56 11.44 -13.56
C THR A 90 17.60 12.69 -12.71
N GLU A 91 16.84 13.69 -13.15
CA GLU A 91 16.50 14.85 -12.34
C GLU A 91 15.90 14.43 -10.99
N THR A 92 15.98 15.32 -10.01
CA THR A 92 15.62 14.99 -8.63
C THR A 92 14.13 14.58 -8.49
N THR A 93 13.25 15.12 -9.33
CA THR A 93 11.83 14.74 -9.42
C THR A 93 11.67 13.27 -9.82
N ALA A 94 12.36 12.82 -10.87
CA ALA A 94 12.31 11.43 -11.31
C ALA A 94 12.92 10.51 -10.25
N ALA A 95 14.03 10.90 -9.61
CA ALA A 95 14.60 10.14 -8.49
C ALA A 95 13.62 10.01 -7.31
N ALA A 96 12.88 11.06 -6.95
CA ALA A 96 11.86 11.01 -5.91
C ALA A 96 10.73 10.02 -6.26
N ILE A 97 10.31 9.98 -7.53
CA ILE A 97 9.29 9.04 -8.01
C ILE A 97 9.84 7.60 -8.03
N THR A 98 11.09 7.38 -8.42
CA THR A 98 11.74 6.05 -8.33
C THR A 98 11.85 5.58 -6.89
N GLY A 99 12.23 6.46 -5.96
CA GLY A 99 12.21 6.17 -4.52
C GLY A 99 10.83 5.80 -4.03
N LEU A 100 9.80 6.51 -4.51
CA LEU A 100 8.42 6.20 -4.20
C LEU A 100 7.99 4.82 -4.69
N ALA A 101 8.37 4.46 -5.92
CA ALA A 101 8.13 3.15 -6.49
C ALA A 101 8.80 2.02 -5.67
N ALA A 102 9.98 2.31 -5.11
CA ALA A 102 10.74 1.36 -4.29
C ALA A 102 10.20 1.22 -2.85
N GLY A 103 9.78 2.31 -2.23
CA GLY A 103 9.34 2.32 -0.82
C GLY A 103 7.84 2.06 -0.64
N TYR A 104 6.99 2.65 -1.49
CA TYR A 104 5.56 2.70 -1.24
C TYR A 104 4.80 1.57 -1.95
N GLY A 105 4.28 0.65 -1.14
CA GLY A 105 3.48 -0.48 -1.61
C GLY A 105 2.03 -0.12 -1.88
N ASN A 106 1.32 -1.01 -2.56
CA ASN A 106 -0.11 -0.88 -2.81
C ASN A 106 -0.97 -1.12 -1.55
N ILE A 107 -0.60 -0.47 -0.44
CA ILE A 107 -1.18 -0.65 0.89
C ILE A 107 -2.64 -0.21 0.92
N GLY A 108 -3.05 0.77 0.11
CA GLY A 108 -4.44 1.22 0.06
C GLY A 108 -5.36 0.17 -0.57
N TYR A 109 -5.02 -0.33 -1.76
CA TYR A 109 -5.89 -1.24 -2.49
C TYR A 109 -5.75 -2.70 -2.01
N MET A 110 -4.53 -3.19 -1.83
CA MET A 110 -4.28 -4.60 -1.55
C MET A 110 -4.11 -4.90 -0.07
N GLY A 111 -3.59 -3.94 0.71
CA GLY A 111 -3.08 -4.19 2.04
C GLY A 111 -4.12 -4.73 3.04
N PRO A 112 -5.12 -3.93 3.43
CA PRO A 112 -6.11 -4.34 4.42
C PRO A 112 -6.82 -5.64 4.06
N GLY A 113 -7.21 -5.80 2.80
CA GLY A 113 -7.87 -7.00 2.33
C GLY A 113 -7.00 -8.24 2.52
N LEU A 114 -5.78 -8.24 1.97
CA LEU A 114 -4.88 -9.39 2.09
C LEU A 114 -4.50 -9.67 3.55
N ALA A 115 -4.20 -8.63 4.32
CA ALA A 115 -3.79 -8.77 5.71
C ALA A 115 -4.88 -9.41 6.58
N LEU A 116 -6.11 -8.94 6.47
CA LEU A 116 -7.21 -9.47 7.27
C LEU A 116 -7.56 -10.90 6.93
N VAL A 117 -7.50 -11.29 5.65
CA VAL A 117 -7.83 -12.67 5.31
C VAL A 117 -6.65 -13.63 5.57
N ALA A 118 -5.41 -13.17 5.38
CA ALA A 118 -4.23 -14.01 5.61
C ALA A 118 -3.76 -14.08 7.07
N ILE A 119 -4.05 -13.10 7.93
CA ILE A 119 -3.63 -13.10 9.34
C ILE A 119 -4.84 -13.09 10.29
N GLY A 120 -5.99 -12.59 9.85
CA GLY A 120 -7.20 -12.47 10.67
C GLY A 120 -7.40 -11.06 11.22
N ALA A 121 -8.38 -10.92 12.12
CA ALA A 121 -8.77 -9.63 12.70
C ALA A 121 -7.63 -8.92 13.46
N GLN A 122 -6.62 -9.66 13.94
CA GLN A 122 -5.47 -9.11 14.64
C GLN A 122 -4.58 -8.22 13.75
N ALA A 123 -4.64 -8.40 12.42
CA ALA A 123 -3.92 -7.56 11.47
C ALA A 123 -4.54 -6.16 11.27
N ALA A 124 -5.75 -5.95 11.77
CA ALA A 124 -6.49 -4.70 11.59
C ALA A 124 -5.70 -3.48 12.09
N VAL A 125 -5.21 -3.54 13.34
CA VAL A 125 -4.50 -2.42 13.98
C VAL A 125 -3.16 -2.12 13.30
N PRO A 126 -2.27 -3.11 13.08
CA PRO A 126 -1.01 -2.85 12.38
C PRO A 126 -1.23 -2.32 10.95
N VAL A 127 -2.22 -2.84 10.22
CA VAL A 127 -2.60 -2.31 8.89
C VAL A 127 -2.99 -0.84 8.99
N ALA A 128 -3.83 -0.46 9.96
CA ALA A 128 -4.27 0.91 10.14
C ALA A 128 -3.10 1.86 10.43
N LEU A 129 -2.19 1.45 11.31
CA LEU A 129 -0.99 2.24 11.63
C LEU A 129 -0.09 2.39 10.40
N ILE A 130 0.30 1.29 9.76
CA ILE A 130 1.15 1.32 8.55
C ILE A 130 0.49 2.18 7.48
N PHE A 131 -0.80 1.96 7.21
CA PHE A 131 -1.53 2.71 6.20
C PHE A 131 -1.51 4.22 6.47
N CYS A 132 -1.82 4.66 7.69
CA CYS A 132 -1.88 6.07 8.02
C CYS A 132 -0.49 6.73 7.92
N PHE A 133 0.53 6.13 8.54
CA PHE A 133 1.87 6.71 8.58
C PHE A 133 2.59 6.65 7.23
N ASP A 134 2.50 5.54 6.50
CA ASP A 134 3.05 5.45 5.14
C ASP A 134 2.31 6.40 4.17
N SER A 135 1.00 6.59 4.33
CA SER A 135 0.26 7.55 3.50
C SER A 135 0.65 8.98 3.81
N ILE A 136 0.80 9.34 5.09
CA ILE A 136 1.33 10.66 5.48
C ILE A 136 2.74 10.84 4.89
N PHE A 137 3.59 9.81 4.97
CA PHE A 137 4.93 9.83 4.39
C PHE A 137 4.88 10.05 2.87
N LEU A 138 4.08 9.26 2.13
CA LEU A 138 3.85 9.38 0.69
C LEU A 138 3.46 10.81 0.29
N PHE A 139 2.40 11.34 0.92
CA PHE A 139 1.84 12.63 0.55
C PHE A 139 2.71 13.80 1.03
N SER A 140 3.64 13.58 1.96
CA SER A 140 4.54 14.63 2.45
C SER A 140 5.89 14.63 1.74
N ILE A 141 6.58 13.49 1.69
CA ILE A 141 7.98 13.41 1.28
C ILE A 141 8.15 13.71 -0.21
N THR A 142 7.28 13.18 -1.07
CA THR A 142 7.42 13.31 -2.52
C THR A 142 7.15 14.75 -2.98
N PRO A 143 6.05 15.42 -2.58
CA PRO A 143 5.85 16.82 -2.93
C PRO A 143 6.89 17.75 -2.30
N LEU A 144 7.35 17.46 -1.08
CA LEU A 144 8.41 18.23 -0.42
C LEU A 144 9.74 18.13 -1.18
N MET A 145 10.17 16.91 -1.54
CA MET A 145 11.39 16.68 -2.31
C MET A 145 11.34 17.38 -3.66
N ILE A 146 10.20 17.31 -4.35
CA ILE A 146 10.00 17.98 -5.64
C ILE A 146 10.01 19.51 -5.47
N ALA A 147 9.32 20.06 -4.48
CA ALA A 147 9.30 21.50 -4.22
C ALA A 147 10.66 22.08 -3.80
N LEU A 148 11.51 21.27 -3.15
CA LEU A 148 12.85 21.67 -2.77
C LEU A 148 13.86 21.64 -3.92
N THR A 149 13.57 20.90 -5.00
CA THR A 149 14.55 20.67 -6.07
C THR A 149 14.14 21.11 -7.47
N ASP A 150 12.86 21.42 -7.69
CA ASP A 150 12.39 21.97 -8.96
C ASP A 150 12.15 23.50 -8.87
N PRO A 151 12.98 24.33 -9.54
CA PRO A 151 12.81 25.78 -9.59
C PRO A 151 11.48 26.22 -10.23
N ARG A 152 10.83 25.37 -11.03
CA ARG A 152 9.53 25.67 -11.68
C ARG A 152 8.33 25.43 -10.76
N HIS A 153 8.49 24.58 -9.74
CA HIS A 153 7.47 24.26 -8.73
C HIS A 153 7.78 24.86 -7.34
N SER A 154 8.67 25.85 -7.31
CA SER A 154 9.39 26.43 -6.15
C SER A 154 8.55 27.23 -5.14
N ARG A 155 7.26 26.92 -4.96
CA ARG A 155 6.43 27.54 -3.93
C ARG A 155 6.18 26.59 -2.76
N LEU A 156 7.12 26.53 -1.83
CA LEU A 156 7.08 25.67 -0.63
C LEU A 156 5.78 25.82 0.16
N TRP A 157 5.27 27.05 0.32
CA TRP A 157 4.03 27.32 1.07
C TRP A 157 2.76 26.74 0.40
N PRO A 158 2.47 27.05 -0.87
CA PRO A 158 1.38 26.39 -1.62
C PRO A 158 1.49 24.87 -1.66
N THR A 159 2.70 24.31 -1.80
CA THR A 159 2.90 22.86 -1.78
C THR A 159 2.60 22.28 -0.41
N ALA A 160 3.11 22.89 0.68
CA ALA A 160 2.80 22.48 2.04
C ALA A 160 1.29 22.55 2.35
N PHE A 161 0.61 23.60 1.89
CA PHE A 161 -0.85 23.72 2.03
C PHE A 161 -1.59 22.62 1.25
N LEU A 162 -1.17 22.34 0.01
CA LEU A 162 -1.77 21.28 -0.80
C LEU A 162 -1.58 19.90 -0.16
N VAL A 163 -0.38 19.61 0.35
CA VAL A 163 -0.06 18.38 1.10
C VAL A 163 -0.93 18.26 2.36
N MET A 164 -0.96 19.30 3.20
CA MET A 164 -1.77 19.29 4.42
C MET A 164 -3.25 19.08 4.09
N ARG A 165 -3.76 19.75 3.05
CA ARG A 165 -5.13 19.55 2.57
C ARG A 165 -5.34 18.11 2.09
N GLN A 166 -4.40 17.54 1.33
CA GLN A 166 -4.53 16.19 0.79
C GLN A 166 -4.50 15.12 1.88
N ILE A 167 -3.73 15.34 2.95
CA ILE A 167 -3.72 14.50 4.16
C ILE A 167 -5.01 14.69 4.95
N ALA A 168 -5.40 15.93 5.24
CA ALA A 168 -6.58 16.24 6.05
C ALA A 168 -7.90 15.81 5.40
N PHE A 169 -7.99 15.84 4.08
CA PHE A 169 -9.16 15.41 3.32
C PHE A 169 -9.02 14.00 2.72
N ASN A 170 -8.01 13.23 3.12
CA ASN A 170 -7.91 11.84 2.69
C ASN A 170 -9.04 11.02 3.37
N PRO A 171 -9.94 10.38 2.60
CA PRO A 171 -11.10 9.68 3.15
C PRO A 171 -10.71 8.55 4.10
N LEU A 172 -9.56 7.90 3.86
CA LEU A 172 -9.06 6.80 4.69
C LEU A 172 -8.50 7.32 6.01
N ILE A 173 -7.79 8.45 5.98
CA ILE A 173 -7.29 9.12 7.19
C ILE A 173 -8.45 9.65 8.02
N LEU A 174 -9.42 10.32 7.39
CA LEU A 174 -10.63 10.82 8.04
C LEU A 174 -11.45 9.70 8.69
N ALA A 175 -11.63 8.58 7.98
CA ALA A 175 -12.32 7.42 8.53
C ALA A 175 -11.59 6.80 9.72
N SER A 176 -10.25 6.71 9.65
CA SER A 176 -9.43 6.26 10.77
C SER A 176 -9.56 7.16 11.99
N PHE A 177 -9.51 8.50 11.80
CA PHE A 177 -9.71 9.46 12.89
C PHE A 177 -11.13 9.40 13.46
N ALA A 178 -12.15 9.31 12.61
CA ALA A 178 -13.53 9.18 13.06
C ALA A 178 -13.75 7.90 13.87
N GLY A 179 -13.16 6.78 13.44
CA GLY A 179 -13.20 5.53 14.20
C GLY A 179 -12.44 5.65 15.53
N ALA A 180 -11.24 6.25 15.53
CA ALA A 180 -10.47 6.47 16.75
C ALA A 180 -11.22 7.38 17.75
N PHE A 181 -11.92 8.40 17.26
CA PHE A 181 -12.75 9.28 18.08
C PHE A 181 -13.92 8.53 18.71
N VAL A 182 -14.62 7.69 17.94
CA VAL A 182 -15.70 6.82 18.44
C VAL A 182 -15.18 5.89 19.54
N ALA A 183 -14.00 5.27 19.33
CA ALA A 183 -13.35 4.44 20.33
C ALA A 183 -13.00 5.22 21.61
N ALA A 184 -12.48 6.44 21.48
CA ALA A 184 -12.09 7.28 22.61
C ALA A 184 -13.30 7.72 23.47
N VAL A 185 -14.41 8.08 22.84
CA VAL A 185 -15.65 8.50 23.53
C VAL A 185 -16.48 7.29 24.00
N ARG A 186 -16.09 6.07 23.62
CA ARG A 186 -16.85 4.82 23.88
C ARG A 186 -18.29 4.91 23.38
N LEU A 187 -18.49 5.59 22.26
CA LEU A 187 -19.81 5.77 21.67
C LEU A 187 -20.26 4.45 21.02
N PRO A 188 -21.38 3.83 21.45
CA PRO A 188 -21.85 2.60 20.81
C PRO A 188 -22.32 2.92 19.39
N THR A 189 -21.71 2.29 18.40
CA THR A 189 -22.18 2.34 17.00
C THR A 189 -23.47 1.51 16.89
N PRO A 190 -24.59 2.07 16.39
CA PRO A 190 -25.83 1.30 16.23
C PRO A 190 -25.62 0.05 15.37
N ASP A 191 -26.19 -1.09 15.77
CA ASP A 191 -25.98 -2.39 15.10
C ASP A 191 -26.30 -2.37 13.59
N VAL A 192 -27.32 -1.59 13.20
CA VAL A 192 -27.71 -1.44 11.79
C VAL A 192 -26.60 -0.77 10.98
N ILE A 193 -25.94 0.25 11.55
CA ILE A 193 -24.83 0.95 10.90
C ILE A 193 -23.60 0.03 10.88
N ASP A 194 -23.29 -0.66 11.98
CA ASP A 194 -22.14 -1.58 12.03
C ASP A 194 -22.27 -2.72 11.01
N ARG A 195 -23.47 -3.28 10.81
CA ARG A 195 -23.75 -4.26 9.76
C ARG A 195 -23.60 -3.71 8.35
N MET A 196 -24.04 -2.47 8.10
CA MET A 196 -23.84 -1.83 6.80
C MET A 196 -22.34 -1.65 6.51
N LEU A 197 -21.59 -1.17 7.50
CA LEU A 197 -20.14 -1.04 7.41
C LEU A 197 -19.44 -2.40 7.24
N GLU A 198 -20.00 -3.47 7.82
CA GLU A 198 -19.52 -4.84 7.61
C GLU A 198 -19.66 -5.32 6.17
N PHE A 199 -20.79 -5.07 5.53
CA PHE A 199 -20.94 -5.40 4.11
C PHE A 199 -19.92 -4.65 3.25
N LEU A 200 -19.70 -3.37 3.55
CA LEU A 200 -18.73 -2.55 2.84
C LEU A 200 -17.28 -3.03 3.05
N GLN A 201 -16.89 -3.33 4.30
CA GLN A 201 -15.54 -3.80 4.60
C GLN A 201 -15.26 -5.15 3.92
N ASN A 202 -16.24 -6.06 3.92
CA ASN A 202 -16.08 -7.42 3.40
C ASN A 202 -16.02 -7.40 1.86
N ALA A 203 -16.58 -6.38 1.22
CA ALA A 203 -16.45 -6.14 -0.21
C ALA A 203 -15.08 -5.55 -0.61
N ALA A 204 -14.35 -4.91 0.30
CA ALA A 204 -13.10 -4.22 -0.02
C ALA A 204 -12.03 -5.17 -0.61
N ALA A 205 -11.78 -6.31 0.04
CA ALA A 205 -10.75 -7.24 -0.40
C ALA A 205 -11.06 -7.87 -1.77
N PRO A 206 -12.26 -8.45 -2.00
CA PRO A 206 -12.55 -9.09 -3.28
C PRO A 206 -12.58 -8.12 -4.46
N VAL A 207 -13.16 -6.94 -4.27
CA VAL A 207 -13.25 -5.91 -5.33
C VAL A 207 -11.86 -5.39 -5.68
N ALA A 208 -10.97 -5.19 -4.69
CA ALA A 208 -9.61 -4.72 -4.93
C ALA A 208 -8.76 -5.75 -5.69
N LEU A 209 -8.83 -7.02 -5.31
CA LEU A 209 -8.09 -8.10 -5.97
C LEU A 209 -8.57 -8.32 -7.41
N PHE A 210 -9.88 -8.25 -7.65
CA PHE A 210 -10.44 -8.30 -8.99
C PHE A 210 -10.02 -7.08 -9.83
N ALA A 211 -10.16 -5.86 -9.29
CA ALA A 211 -9.77 -4.63 -9.99
C ALA A 211 -8.28 -4.61 -10.36
N LEU A 212 -7.43 -5.15 -9.49
CA LEU A 212 -6.01 -5.33 -9.76
C LEU A 212 -5.78 -6.25 -10.97
N GLY A 213 -6.45 -7.40 -11.01
CA GLY A 213 -6.37 -8.32 -12.14
C GLY A 213 -6.76 -7.67 -13.47
N VAL A 214 -7.87 -6.94 -13.48
CA VAL A 214 -8.32 -6.17 -14.66
C VAL A 214 -7.30 -5.09 -15.03
N THR A 215 -6.75 -4.36 -14.05
CA THR A 215 -5.74 -3.32 -14.28
C THR A 215 -4.50 -3.89 -14.94
N VAL A 216 -4.02 -5.05 -14.47
CA VAL A 216 -2.87 -5.74 -15.06
C VAL A 216 -3.18 -6.21 -16.49
N ALA A 217 -4.40 -6.68 -16.76
CA ALA A 217 -4.81 -7.13 -18.10
C ALA A 217 -4.88 -6.01 -19.14
N LEU A 218 -5.28 -4.80 -18.71
CA LEU A 218 -5.49 -3.65 -19.62
C LEU A 218 -4.24 -2.76 -19.76
N ARG A 219 -3.28 -2.86 -18.83
CA ARG A 219 -2.09 -2.01 -18.84
C ARG A 219 -1.21 -2.29 -20.07
N PRO A 220 -0.90 -1.27 -20.88
CA PRO A 220 0.00 -1.44 -22.02
C PRO A 220 1.42 -1.71 -21.52
N PHE A 221 2.09 -2.66 -22.18
CA PHE A 221 3.51 -2.93 -21.95
C PHE A 221 4.35 -1.89 -22.71
N GLY A 222 4.98 -0.97 -21.96
CA GLY A 222 5.85 0.07 -22.50
C GLY A 222 7.33 -0.29 -22.45
N ARG A 223 8.18 0.70 -22.74
CA ARG A 223 9.64 0.58 -22.60
C ARG A 223 10.00 0.37 -21.13
N VAL A 224 10.82 -0.64 -20.86
CA VAL A 224 11.37 -0.90 -19.52
C VAL A 224 12.66 -0.12 -19.39
N LEU A 225 12.70 0.88 -18.50
CA LEU A 225 13.95 1.57 -18.20
C LEU A 225 14.86 0.74 -17.29
N GLN A 226 16.15 1.07 -17.27
CA GLN A 226 17.17 0.30 -16.56
C GLN A 226 16.97 0.29 -15.04
N ALA A 227 16.40 1.34 -14.45
CA ALA A 227 16.12 1.37 -13.02
C ALA A 227 14.90 0.51 -12.63
N VAL A 228 14.01 0.15 -13.56
CA VAL A 228 12.75 -0.55 -13.24
C VAL A 228 12.98 -1.92 -12.60
N PRO A 229 13.80 -2.84 -13.15
CA PRO A 229 14.04 -4.14 -12.52
C PRO A 229 14.66 -4.02 -11.12
N VAL A 230 15.60 -3.08 -10.96
CA VAL A 230 16.27 -2.83 -9.67
C VAL A 230 15.29 -2.25 -8.66
N THR A 231 14.44 -1.32 -9.08
CA THR A 231 13.38 -0.73 -8.24
C THR A 231 12.39 -1.80 -7.76
N ILE A 232 11.99 -2.71 -8.64
CA ILE A 232 11.13 -3.85 -8.27
C ILE A 232 11.84 -4.78 -7.29
N ALA A 233 13.12 -5.09 -7.51
CA ALA A 233 13.90 -5.91 -6.57
C ALA A 233 14.04 -5.24 -5.20
N ILE A 234 14.27 -3.93 -5.14
CA ILE A 234 14.27 -3.17 -3.89
C ILE A 234 12.91 -3.27 -3.21
N LYS A 235 11.81 -3.05 -3.95
CA LYS A 235 10.46 -3.07 -3.37
C LYS A 235 10.04 -4.45 -2.86
N LEU A 236 10.29 -5.51 -3.64
CA LEU A 236 9.74 -6.83 -3.37
C LEU A 236 10.69 -7.73 -2.55
N LEU A 237 11.99 -7.41 -2.51
CA LEU A 237 12.98 -8.21 -1.78
C LEU A 237 13.65 -7.40 -0.67
N ALA A 238 14.21 -6.23 -0.99
CA ALA A 238 14.93 -5.44 0.02
C ALA A 238 13.99 -4.87 1.08
N HIS A 239 12.84 -4.32 0.69
CA HIS A 239 11.90 -3.70 1.64
C HIS A 239 11.36 -4.67 2.69
N PRO A 240 10.87 -5.88 2.35
CA PRO A 240 10.49 -6.88 3.34
C PRO A 240 11.62 -7.25 4.31
N LEU A 241 12.86 -7.38 3.80
CA LEU A 241 14.03 -7.67 4.63
C LEU A 241 14.41 -6.51 5.56
N ILE A 242 14.32 -5.27 5.07
CA ILE A 242 14.54 -4.07 5.88
C ILE A 242 13.48 -3.99 6.97
N VAL A 243 12.21 -4.27 6.67
CA VAL A 243 11.14 -4.32 7.68
C VAL A 243 11.43 -5.37 8.73
N LEU A 244 11.85 -6.59 8.37
CA LEU A 244 12.25 -7.60 9.36
C LEU A 244 13.41 -7.14 10.25
N GLY A 245 14.42 -6.50 9.66
CA GLY A 245 15.54 -5.94 10.41
C GLY A 245 15.12 -4.83 11.37
N MET A 246 14.22 -3.93 10.95
CA MET A 246 13.69 -2.87 11.80
C MET A 246 12.78 -3.43 12.90
N LEU A 247 11.95 -4.44 12.61
CA LEU A 247 11.16 -5.10 13.63
C LEU A 247 12.03 -5.77 14.68
N ALA A 248 13.13 -6.41 14.29
CA ALA A 248 14.09 -7.00 15.23
C ALA A 248 14.83 -5.95 16.08
N LEU A 249 15.05 -4.75 15.55
CA LEU A 249 15.75 -3.66 16.25
C LEU A 249 14.86 -2.93 17.26
N PHE A 250 13.58 -2.75 16.94
CA PHE A 250 12.62 -1.98 17.74
C PHE A 250 11.64 -2.85 18.54
N GLY A 251 11.68 -4.18 18.34
CA GLY A 251 10.83 -5.16 19.00
C GLY A 251 11.17 -5.39 20.48
N PRO A 252 10.51 -6.35 21.13
CA PRO A 252 9.72 -7.43 20.53
C PRO A 252 8.31 -7.02 20.11
N PHE A 253 7.80 -7.61 19.02
CA PHE A 253 6.43 -7.44 18.56
C PHE A 253 5.69 -8.79 18.51
N ASP A 254 4.37 -8.75 18.65
CA ASP A 254 3.53 -9.94 18.49
C ASP A 254 3.65 -10.52 17.06
N ALA A 255 3.54 -11.85 16.96
CA ALA A 255 3.66 -12.57 15.70
C ALA A 255 2.70 -12.04 14.62
N ALA A 256 1.46 -11.70 14.99
CA ALA A 256 0.49 -11.14 14.04
C ALA A 256 0.89 -9.74 13.55
N TRP A 257 1.50 -8.92 14.42
CA TRP A 257 1.97 -7.58 14.08
C TRP A 257 3.15 -7.65 13.11
N SER A 258 4.14 -8.48 13.41
CA SER A 258 5.31 -8.68 12.57
C SER A 258 4.95 -9.33 11.23
N ALA A 259 4.05 -10.31 11.22
CA ALA A 259 3.50 -10.89 9.99
C ALA A 259 2.78 -9.84 9.13
N THR A 260 2.02 -8.94 9.77
CA THR A 260 1.29 -7.89 9.06
C THR A 260 2.24 -6.89 8.43
N ALA A 261 3.25 -6.42 9.18
CA ALA A 261 4.28 -5.52 8.67
C ALA A 261 5.04 -6.13 7.48
N LEU A 262 5.46 -7.40 7.61
CA LEU A 262 6.12 -8.11 6.51
C LEU A 262 5.23 -8.20 5.28
N MET A 263 3.95 -8.56 5.45
CA MET A 263 3.03 -8.66 4.31
C MET A 263 2.76 -7.30 3.65
N MET A 264 2.61 -6.22 4.43
CA MET A 264 2.49 -4.85 3.89
C MET A 264 3.74 -4.44 3.11
N ALA A 265 4.92 -4.81 3.60
CA ALA A 265 6.17 -4.52 2.94
C ALA A 265 6.32 -5.20 1.58
N SER A 266 5.83 -6.44 1.48
CA SER A 266 5.89 -7.30 0.28
C SER A 266 4.89 -6.94 -0.83
N LEU A 267 4.01 -5.96 -0.61
CA LEU A 267 3.08 -5.52 -1.65
C LEU A 267 3.80 -4.87 -2.84
N PRO A 268 3.26 -4.99 -4.07
CA PRO A 268 3.82 -4.34 -5.25
C PRO A 268 3.78 -2.81 -5.16
N PRO A 269 4.53 -2.10 -6.02
CA PRO A 269 4.45 -0.64 -6.12
C PRO A 269 3.01 -0.15 -6.31
N ALA A 270 2.63 0.92 -5.61
CA ALA A 270 1.27 1.45 -5.68
C ALA A 270 0.96 2.14 -7.01
N LEU A 271 -0.31 2.10 -7.42
CA LEU A 271 -0.81 2.88 -8.56
C LEU A 271 -0.57 4.39 -8.40
N ASN A 272 -0.57 4.89 -7.16
CA ASN A 272 -0.32 6.30 -6.83
C ASN A 272 1.03 6.79 -7.34
N VAL A 273 2.03 5.90 -7.47
CA VAL A 273 3.34 6.23 -8.04
C VAL A 273 3.19 6.70 -9.49
N PHE A 274 2.38 6.01 -10.30
CA PHE A 274 2.11 6.39 -11.69
C PHE A 274 1.29 7.68 -11.78
N ILE A 275 0.33 7.89 -10.87
CA ILE A 275 -0.47 9.12 -10.83
C ILE A 275 0.43 10.33 -10.53
N LEU A 276 1.33 10.21 -9.56
CA LEU A 276 2.28 11.27 -9.23
C LEU A 276 3.29 11.49 -10.37
N ALA A 277 3.76 10.41 -11.01
CA ALA A 277 4.61 10.52 -12.20
C ALA A 277 3.96 11.32 -13.33
N ARG A 278 2.66 11.09 -13.58
CA ARG A 278 1.86 11.87 -14.54
C ARG A 278 1.64 13.31 -14.09
N GLN A 279 1.35 13.53 -12.81
CA GLN A 279 1.10 14.86 -12.25
C GLN A 279 2.34 15.76 -12.36
N TYR A 280 3.52 15.20 -12.16
CA TYR A 280 4.80 15.92 -12.22
C TYR A 280 5.52 15.76 -13.57
N ASP A 281 4.86 15.19 -14.57
CA ASP A 281 5.39 14.92 -15.92
C ASP A 281 6.80 14.31 -15.92
N SER A 282 7.05 13.35 -15.03
CA SER A 282 8.39 12.81 -14.77
C SER A 282 8.34 11.31 -14.50
N TRP A 283 9.29 10.55 -15.05
CA TRP A 283 9.42 9.09 -14.89
C TRP A 283 8.13 8.26 -15.16
N ILE A 284 7.26 8.73 -16.07
CA ILE A 284 5.94 8.12 -16.34
C ILE A 284 6.06 6.68 -16.87
N GLU A 285 6.94 6.46 -17.86
CA GLU A 285 7.15 5.14 -18.45
C GLU A 285 7.68 4.15 -17.40
N GLY A 286 8.65 4.60 -16.59
CA GLY A 286 9.23 3.82 -15.51
C GLY A 286 8.22 3.46 -14.44
N ALA A 287 7.39 4.42 -14.01
CA ALA A 287 6.33 4.19 -13.04
C ALA A 287 5.28 3.20 -13.56
N SER A 288 4.87 3.32 -14.83
CA SER A 288 3.93 2.40 -15.45
C SER A 288 4.51 0.97 -15.52
N ALA A 289 5.76 0.83 -15.95
CA ALA A 289 6.43 -0.46 -16.04
C ALA A 289 6.67 -1.07 -14.65
N ALA A 290 7.08 -0.27 -13.66
CA ALA A 290 7.30 -0.70 -12.29
C ALA A 290 6.02 -1.21 -11.63
N VAL A 291 4.89 -0.51 -11.83
CA VAL A 291 3.58 -0.98 -11.33
C VAL A 291 3.16 -2.27 -12.02
N LEU A 292 3.27 -2.36 -13.36
CA LEU A 292 2.85 -3.54 -14.11
C LEU A 292 3.71 -4.78 -13.77
N LEU A 293 5.03 -4.67 -13.98
CA LEU A 293 5.97 -5.75 -13.74
C LEU A 293 6.11 -6.07 -12.25
N GLY A 294 6.05 -5.06 -11.38
CA GLY A 294 6.04 -5.24 -9.94
C GLY A 294 4.80 -6.00 -9.48
N THR A 295 3.62 -5.69 -10.03
CA THR A 295 2.39 -6.45 -9.71
C THR A 295 2.50 -7.90 -10.17
N LEU A 296 2.96 -8.15 -11.40
CA LEU A 296 3.15 -9.52 -11.92
C LEU A 296 4.17 -10.31 -11.10
N THR A 297 5.31 -9.69 -10.76
CA THR A 297 6.36 -10.31 -9.94
C THR A 297 5.89 -10.53 -8.51
N SER A 298 5.06 -9.62 -7.99
CA SER A 298 4.51 -9.73 -6.64
C SER A 298 3.61 -10.94 -6.46
N VAL A 299 3.01 -11.48 -7.53
CA VAL A 299 2.26 -12.74 -7.44
C VAL A 299 3.14 -13.83 -6.87
N VAL A 300 4.37 -13.95 -7.36
CA VAL A 300 5.32 -14.96 -6.87
C VAL A 300 5.85 -14.57 -5.49
N THR A 301 6.32 -13.33 -5.31
CA THR A 301 6.97 -12.93 -4.05
C THR A 301 5.98 -12.90 -2.87
N LEU A 302 4.76 -12.39 -3.06
CA LEU A 302 3.70 -12.43 -2.04
C LEU A 302 3.28 -13.86 -1.73
N THR A 303 3.19 -14.75 -2.73
CA THR A 303 2.88 -16.17 -2.47
C THR A 303 3.92 -16.78 -1.53
N VAL A 304 5.20 -16.52 -1.81
CA VAL A 304 6.30 -17.02 -0.97
C VAL A 304 6.24 -16.38 0.42
N THR A 305 6.03 -15.06 0.53
CA THR A 305 5.88 -14.38 1.83
C THR A 305 4.73 -14.96 2.64
N LEU A 306 3.56 -15.14 2.04
CA LEU A 306 2.38 -15.72 2.69
C LEU A 306 2.63 -17.16 3.14
N TRP A 307 3.32 -17.96 2.32
CA TRP A 307 3.73 -19.31 2.66
C TRP A 307 4.69 -19.32 3.86
N LEU A 308 5.66 -18.41 3.91
CA LEU A 308 6.60 -18.29 5.03
C LEU A 308 5.90 -17.88 6.34
N ILE A 309 4.99 -16.90 6.27
CA ILE A 309 4.19 -16.45 7.42
C ILE A 309 3.35 -17.61 7.98
N ARG A 310 2.66 -18.36 7.10
CA ARG A 310 1.73 -19.42 7.52
C ARG A 310 2.43 -20.71 7.94
N SER A 311 3.60 -21.02 7.38
CA SER A 311 4.37 -22.21 7.75
C SER A 311 5.09 -22.07 9.10
N GLY A 312 5.08 -20.89 9.72
CA GLY A 312 5.77 -20.62 10.99
C GLY A 312 7.30 -20.68 10.86
N GLN A 313 7.83 -20.63 9.63
CA GLN A 313 9.28 -20.69 9.39
C GLN A 313 10.00 -19.37 9.71
N ILE A 314 9.25 -18.28 9.89
CA ILE A 314 9.80 -17.01 10.32
C ILE A 314 9.78 -16.99 11.85
N ALA A 315 10.97 -16.91 12.45
CA ALA A 315 11.10 -16.55 13.85
C ALA A 315 10.71 -15.08 14.01
N TRP A 316 9.75 -14.82 14.89
CA TRP A 316 9.35 -13.45 15.25
C TRP A 316 10.26 -12.95 16.37
N PHE A 317 10.62 -11.67 16.29
CA PHE A 317 11.57 -11.01 17.19
C PHE A 317 10.87 -9.94 18.03
#